data_AF-A0A1E3GS56-F1
#
_entry.id   AF-A0A1E3GS56-F1
#
_cell.length_a   1.000
_cell.length_b   1.000
_cell.length_c   1.000
_cell.angle_alpha   90.00
_cell.angle_beta   90.00
_cell.angle_gamma   90.00
#
_symmetry.space_group_name_H-M   'P 1'
#
loop_
_entity.id
_entity.type
_entity.pdbx_description
1 polymer ?
#
loop_
_entity_poly.entity_id
_entity_poly.type
_entity_poly.pdbx_seq_one_letter_code
_entity_poly.pdbx_strand_id
1 'polypeptide(L)'
;MQSAVENLKPDYKVADISLAKWGHQEIKIAESEMPGLMALREEYAGQYPLKGARIAGCLHMTIQTAVLIETLVELGAEVRWSSCNIFSTQDHAAAAIADQGIPVFAWKGETEEEAIWCIRQTIMGTDGWRPNMILDDGGDLTTMMHQDYPELLADVKGLSEETTTGVHRLYEMMKAGALKVPAINVNDSVTKSKFDNLYGCRESLLDGIKRATDVMVAGKICVVLGYGDVGKGCAQAFRGMGATVMVTEIDPICALQAAMEGYRIVTMDEVADKADIFVTATGNINVINHDHMAAMRNEAIVCNIGHFDNEIDVASIRKYQWENIKPQVDHVIFPDGKRIILLAEGRLVNLGCATGHPSFVMSASFTNQVMAQIELWHNSANYENKVYVLPKRLDEKVARLHLGRIGANLTELNAEQAKYLGLEQNGPYKPEHYRY
;
A
#
# COMPACT_ATOMS: atom_id res chain seq x y z
N MET A 1 -18.44 -22.80 4.15
CA MET A 1 -17.44 -23.73 4.72
C MET A 1 -16.12 -22.98 4.75
N GLN A 2 -15.36 -23.01 5.85
CA GLN A 2 -14.00 -22.48 5.84
C GLN A 2 -13.19 -23.32 4.83
N SER A 3 -12.50 -22.67 3.89
CA SER A 3 -11.55 -23.37 3.01
C SER A 3 -10.43 -23.95 3.87
N ALA A 4 -10.16 -25.25 3.72
CA ALA A 4 -9.17 -25.94 4.55
C ALA A 4 -7.75 -25.52 4.16
N VAL A 5 -6.83 -25.51 5.13
CA VAL A 5 -5.38 -25.38 4.87
C VAL A 5 -4.91 -26.62 4.10
N GLU A 6 -4.03 -26.43 3.13
CA GLU A 6 -3.57 -27.48 2.22
C GLU A 6 -2.06 -27.63 2.35
N ASN A 7 -1.60 -28.84 2.67
CA ASN A 7 -0.16 -29.12 2.72
C ASN A 7 0.38 -29.30 1.29
N LEU A 8 0.77 -28.20 0.66
CA LEU A 8 1.31 -28.20 -0.70
C LEU A 8 2.77 -28.68 -0.73
N LYS A 9 3.13 -29.34 -1.83
CA LYS A 9 4.51 -29.74 -2.14
C LYS A 9 4.79 -29.48 -3.62
N PRO A 10 5.59 -28.47 -3.98
CA PRO A 10 6.26 -27.48 -3.12
C PRO A 10 5.27 -26.54 -2.38
N ASP A 11 5.70 -25.93 -1.28
CA ASP A 11 4.87 -25.14 -0.34
C ASP A 11 4.64 -23.70 -0.85
N TYR A 12 4.08 -23.57 -2.06
CA TYR A 12 3.67 -22.30 -2.66
C TYR A 12 2.51 -22.52 -3.64
N LYS A 13 1.78 -21.45 -3.98
CA LYS A 13 0.85 -21.41 -5.11
C LYS A 13 0.93 -20.04 -5.79
N VAL A 14 1.44 -20.04 -7.01
CA VAL A 14 1.62 -18.85 -7.87
C VAL A 14 1.05 -19.14 -9.25
N ALA A 15 0.83 -18.09 -10.07
CA ALA A 15 0.22 -18.27 -11.40
C ALA A 15 1.04 -19.18 -12.33
N ASP A 16 2.34 -18.89 -12.46
CA ASP A 16 3.25 -19.62 -13.32
C ASP A 16 4.70 -19.47 -12.82
N ILE A 17 5.27 -20.58 -12.33
CA ILE A 17 6.65 -20.62 -11.84
C ILE A 17 7.68 -20.35 -12.95
N SER A 18 7.33 -20.55 -14.22
CA SER A 18 8.24 -20.31 -15.36
C SER A 18 8.64 -18.83 -15.51
N LEU A 19 7.89 -17.92 -14.88
CA LEU A 19 8.16 -16.48 -14.87
C LEU A 19 9.31 -16.07 -13.94
N ALA A 20 9.82 -16.99 -13.10
CA ALA A 20 10.83 -16.68 -12.08
C ALA A 20 12.07 -15.98 -12.66
N LYS A 21 12.56 -16.41 -13.83
CA LYS A 21 13.73 -15.79 -14.47
C LYS A 21 13.51 -14.31 -14.76
N TRP A 22 12.32 -13.93 -15.21
CA TRP A 22 11.97 -12.54 -15.46
C TRP A 22 11.87 -11.76 -14.14
N GLY A 23 11.19 -12.31 -13.14
CA GLY A 23 11.12 -11.69 -11.81
C GLY A 23 12.50 -11.43 -11.20
N HIS A 24 13.41 -12.41 -11.23
CA HIS A 24 14.80 -12.23 -10.78
C HIS A 24 15.54 -11.10 -11.50
N GLN A 25 15.24 -10.86 -12.78
CA GLN A 25 15.85 -9.75 -13.53
C GLN A 25 15.29 -8.40 -13.09
N GLU A 26 13.98 -8.29 -12.85
CA GLU A 26 13.37 -7.05 -12.38
C GLU A 26 13.71 -6.75 -10.91
N ILE A 27 13.83 -7.77 -10.05
CA ILE A 27 14.30 -7.61 -8.67
C ILE A 27 15.68 -6.96 -8.65
N LYS A 28 16.64 -7.45 -9.46
CA LYS A 28 17.98 -6.85 -9.57
C LYS A 28 17.97 -5.40 -10.03
N ILE A 29 17.04 -5.03 -10.90
CA ILE A 29 16.87 -3.62 -11.29
C ILE A 29 16.30 -2.82 -10.11
N ALA A 30 15.28 -3.35 -9.44
CA ALA A 30 14.64 -2.71 -8.31
C ALA A 30 15.60 -2.48 -7.13
N GLU A 31 16.52 -3.41 -6.84
CA GLU A 31 17.57 -3.23 -5.83
C GLU A 31 18.36 -1.93 -6.03
N SER A 32 18.69 -1.57 -7.28
CA SER A 32 19.39 -0.31 -7.60
C SER A 32 18.57 0.96 -7.36
N GLU A 33 17.25 0.82 -7.28
CA GLU A 33 16.30 1.87 -6.96
C GLU A 33 15.84 1.82 -5.50
N MET A 34 16.29 0.86 -4.69
CA MET A 34 15.85 0.70 -3.29
C MET A 34 16.99 0.87 -2.28
N PRO A 35 17.62 2.06 -2.24
CA PRO A 35 18.84 2.29 -1.47
C PRO A 35 18.64 2.10 0.04
N GLY A 36 17.43 2.34 0.56
CA GLY A 36 17.13 2.15 1.98
C GLY A 36 17.24 0.68 2.40
N LEU A 37 16.60 -0.22 1.64
CA LEU A 37 16.69 -1.66 1.91
C LEU A 37 18.10 -2.19 1.70
N MET A 38 18.79 -1.76 0.63
CA MET A 38 20.16 -2.19 0.37
C MET A 38 21.12 -1.74 1.48
N ALA A 39 20.95 -0.51 2.00
CA ALA A 39 21.75 -0.02 3.11
C ALA A 39 21.50 -0.80 4.41
N LEU A 40 20.26 -1.25 4.67
CA LEU A 40 19.97 -2.10 5.83
C LEU A 40 20.61 -3.49 5.69
N ARG A 41 20.59 -4.09 4.49
CA ARG A 41 21.30 -5.36 4.22
C ARG A 41 22.80 -5.22 4.50
N GLU A 42 23.42 -4.13 4.02
CA GLU A 42 24.84 -3.84 4.28
C GLU A 42 25.12 -3.59 5.78
N GLU A 43 24.32 -2.74 6.43
CA GLU A 43 24.49 -2.38 7.84
C GLU A 43 24.44 -3.62 8.75
N TYR A 44 23.51 -4.54 8.50
CA TYR A 44 23.28 -5.73 9.31
C TYR A 44 23.95 -7.00 8.77
N ALA A 45 24.81 -6.87 7.76
CA ALA A 45 25.54 -8.00 7.19
C ALA A 45 26.28 -8.80 8.27
N GLY A 46 25.99 -10.10 8.35
CA GLY A 46 26.57 -11.00 9.35
C GLY A 46 26.02 -10.86 10.78
N GLN A 47 25.13 -9.91 11.04
CA GLN A 47 24.50 -9.71 12.36
C GLN A 47 23.20 -10.50 12.52
N TYR A 48 22.45 -10.69 11.43
CA TYR A 48 21.17 -11.43 11.38
C TYR A 48 20.19 -11.01 12.48
N PRO A 49 19.79 -9.73 12.57
CA PRO A 49 18.97 -9.22 13.67
C PRO A 49 17.61 -9.95 13.77
N LEU A 50 17.05 -10.41 12.65
CA LEU A 50 15.76 -11.11 12.63
C LEU A 50 15.90 -12.63 12.76
N LYS A 51 17.08 -13.15 13.16
CA LYS A 51 17.28 -14.59 13.35
C LYS A 51 16.22 -15.18 14.29
N GLY A 52 15.46 -16.14 13.77
CA GLY A 52 14.38 -16.84 14.49
C GLY A 52 13.02 -16.15 14.41
N ALA A 53 12.93 -14.99 13.77
CA ALA A 53 11.64 -14.40 13.40
C ALA A 53 11.01 -15.25 12.29
N ARG A 54 9.72 -15.52 12.45
CA ARG A 54 8.83 -16.21 11.51
C ARG A 54 7.73 -15.23 11.16
N ILE A 55 7.92 -14.53 10.05
CA ILE A 55 7.08 -13.40 9.64
C ILE A 55 6.02 -13.91 8.66
N ALA A 56 4.75 -13.76 9.04
CA ALA A 56 3.64 -13.85 8.09
C ALA A 56 3.41 -12.47 7.48
N GLY A 57 3.55 -12.36 6.15
CA GLY A 57 3.32 -11.15 5.39
C GLY A 57 2.01 -11.19 4.61
N CYS A 58 1.18 -10.16 4.72
CA CYS A 58 0.04 -9.93 3.84
C CYS A 58 0.13 -8.52 3.26
N LEU A 59 0.72 -8.43 2.08
CA LEU A 59 1.02 -7.18 1.39
C LEU A 59 1.11 -7.47 -0.11
N HIS A 60 0.69 -6.53 -0.95
CA HIS A 60 0.79 -6.61 -2.42
C HIS A 60 2.05 -7.35 -2.90
N MET A 61 1.89 -8.49 -3.58
CA MET A 61 3.03 -9.31 -4.01
C MET A 61 3.65 -8.76 -5.31
N THR A 62 4.46 -7.70 -5.19
CA THR A 62 5.12 -7.00 -6.30
C THR A 62 6.63 -7.23 -6.32
N ILE A 63 7.32 -6.73 -7.36
CA ILE A 63 8.79 -6.70 -7.41
C ILE A 63 9.38 -5.93 -6.22
N GLN A 64 8.76 -4.83 -5.80
CA GLN A 64 9.24 -4.07 -4.64
C GLN A 64 9.13 -4.91 -3.37
N THR A 65 8.03 -5.62 -3.20
CA THR A 65 7.80 -6.52 -2.06
C THR A 65 8.75 -7.70 -2.08
N ALA A 66 9.12 -8.21 -3.26
CA ALA A 66 10.15 -9.22 -3.39
C ALA A 66 11.51 -8.75 -2.80
N VAL A 67 11.91 -7.50 -3.04
CA VAL A 67 13.13 -6.93 -2.44
C VAL A 67 12.99 -6.80 -0.91
N LEU A 68 11.81 -6.44 -0.39
CA LEU A 68 11.52 -6.45 1.05
C LEU A 68 11.64 -7.85 1.65
N ILE A 69 11.01 -8.85 1.03
CA ILE A 69 11.04 -10.26 1.45
C ILE A 69 12.49 -10.75 1.53
N GLU A 70 13.27 -10.58 0.46
CA GLU A 70 14.68 -10.96 0.43
C GLU A 70 15.50 -10.22 1.49
N THR A 71 15.18 -8.94 1.76
CA THR A 71 15.83 -8.17 2.83
C THR A 71 15.56 -8.80 4.19
N LEU A 72 14.30 -9.13 4.51
CA LEU A 72 13.92 -9.79 5.76
C LEU A 72 14.62 -11.14 5.93
N VAL A 73 14.71 -11.92 4.85
CA VAL A 73 15.40 -13.22 4.84
C VAL A 73 16.92 -13.05 5.04
N GLU A 74 17.55 -12.10 4.37
CA GLU A 74 18.97 -11.79 4.53
C GLU A 74 19.31 -11.32 5.96
N LEU A 75 18.37 -10.61 6.59
CA LEU A 75 18.40 -10.22 8.00
C LEU A 75 18.14 -11.39 8.97
N GLY A 76 17.83 -12.59 8.48
CA GLY A 76 17.73 -13.83 9.25
C GLY A 76 16.31 -14.33 9.53
N ALA A 77 15.27 -13.70 8.97
CA ALA A 77 13.89 -14.15 9.14
C ALA A 77 13.55 -15.36 8.25
N GLU A 78 12.63 -16.19 8.73
CA GLU A 78 11.82 -17.07 7.88
C GLU A 78 10.52 -16.35 7.53
N VAL A 79 10.08 -16.43 6.28
CA VAL A 79 8.93 -15.65 5.80
C VAL A 79 7.96 -16.53 5.01
N ARG A 80 6.66 -16.23 5.15
CA ARG A 80 5.59 -16.73 4.28
C ARG A 80 4.75 -15.53 3.83
N TRP A 81 4.25 -15.55 2.60
CA TRP A 81 3.63 -14.37 2.02
C TRP A 81 2.34 -14.64 1.23
N SER A 82 1.37 -13.74 1.36
CA SER A 82 0.20 -13.62 0.48
C SER A 82 -0.03 -12.16 0.09
N SER A 83 -0.74 -11.93 -1.01
CA SER A 83 -1.17 -10.58 -1.40
C SER A 83 -2.31 -10.08 -0.49
N CYS A 84 -2.41 -8.77 -0.28
CA CYS A 84 -3.57 -8.14 0.37
C CYS A 84 -4.64 -7.66 -0.63
N ASN A 85 -4.43 -7.87 -1.94
CA ASN A 85 -5.40 -7.52 -2.97
C ASN A 85 -5.36 -8.49 -4.15
N ILE A 86 -6.54 -8.87 -4.63
CA ILE A 86 -6.72 -9.88 -5.69
C ILE A 86 -6.15 -9.49 -7.06
N PHE A 87 -5.91 -8.20 -7.33
CA PHE A 87 -5.39 -7.73 -8.61
C PHE A 87 -4.00 -7.10 -8.53
N SER A 88 -3.38 -7.05 -7.34
CA SER A 88 -2.09 -6.36 -7.18
C SER A 88 -0.86 -7.20 -7.42
N THR A 89 -0.99 -8.54 -7.40
CA THR A 89 0.14 -9.43 -7.58
C THR A 89 0.79 -9.22 -8.94
N GLN A 90 2.13 -9.21 -8.96
CA GLN A 90 2.93 -9.33 -10.16
C GLN A 90 3.43 -10.78 -10.21
N ASP A 91 2.87 -11.57 -11.13
CA ASP A 91 3.06 -13.02 -11.13
C ASP A 91 4.53 -13.43 -11.28
N HIS A 92 5.33 -12.65 -12.03
CA HIS A 92 6.77 -12.86 -12.16
C HIS A 92 7.54 -12.59 -10.86
N ALA A 93 7.09 -11.63 -10.05
CA ALA A 93 7.65 -11.39 -8.72
C ALA A 93 7.33 -12.56 -7.76
N ALA A 94 6.07 -13.00 -7.74
CA ALA A 94 5.63 -14.15 -6.94
C ALA A 94 6.41 -15.42 -7.33
N ALA A 95 6.57 -15.67 -8.63
CA ALA A 95 7.36 -16.79 -9.14
C ALA A 95 8.83 -16.72 -8.73
N ALA A 96 9.47 -15.54 -8.79
CA ALA A 96 10.88 -15.39 -8.42
C ALA A 96 11.14 -15.62 -6.93
N ILE A 97 10.22 -15.23 -6.05
CA ILE A 97 10.31 -15.54 -4.61
C ILE A 97 10.03 -17.03 -4.35
N ALA A 98 9.01 -17.61 -4.99
CA ALA A 98 8.71 -19.04 -4.86
C ALA A 98 9.85 -19.95 -5.35
N ASP A 99 10.54 -19.56 -6.43
CA ASP A 99 11.71 -20.25 -6.99
C ASP A 99 12.92 -20.30 -6.02
N GLN A 100 12.98 -19.36 -5.06
CA GLN A 100 13.99 -19.37 -3.98
C GLN A 100 13.61 -20.32 -2.82
N GLY A 101 12.47 -20.99 -2.91
CA GLY A 101 11.94 -21.84 -1.83
C GLY A 101 11.23 -21.08 -0.71
N ILE A 102 10.92 -19.79 -0.92
CA ILE A 102 10.15 -18.97 0.01
C ILE A 102 8.65 -19.15 -0.29
N PRO A 103 7.82 -19.57 0.69
CA PRO A 103 6.39 -19.79 0.48
C PRO A 103 5.63 -18.52 0.09
N VAL A 104 5.01 -18.53 -1.09
CA VAL A 104 4.15 -17.46 -1.61
C VAL A 104 2.82 -18.06 -2.08
N PHE A 105 1.72 -17.45 -1.64
CA PHE A 105 0.35 -17.78 -2.03
C PHE A 105 -0.27 -16.52 -2.62
N ALA A 106 0.02 -16.27 -3.89
CA ALA A 106 -0.44 -15.07 -4.57
C ALA A 106 -0.39 -15.21 -6.10
N TRP A 107 -1.43 -14.74 -6.79
CA TRP A 107 -1.45 -14.53 -8.23
C TRP A 107 -2.40 -13.37 -8.61
N LYS A 108 -2.20 -12.79 -9.79
CA LYS A 108 -3.10 -11.72 -10.26
C LYS A 108 -4.42 -12.32 -10.74
N GLY A 109 -5.53 -11.79 -10.25
CA GLY A 109 -6.87 -12.26 -10.61
C GLY A 109 -7.40 -13.38 -9.71
N GLU A 110 -6.92 -13.48 -8.46
CA GLU A 110 -7.55 -14.32 -7.44
C GLU A 110 -9.04 -14.01 -7.29
N THR A 111 -9.84 -15.03 -6.98
CA THR A 111 -11.17 -14.82 -6.42
C THR A 111 -11.07 -14.42 -4.94
N GLU A 112 -12.13 -13.82 -4.38
CA GLU A 112 -12.18 -13.50 -2.94
C GLU A 112 -12.01 -14.74 -2.05
N GLU A 113 -12.53 -15.90 -2.48
CA GLU A 113 -12.36 -17.16 -1.75
C GLU A 113 -10.90 -17.63 -1.77
N GLU A 114 -10.23 -17.48 -2.91
CA GLU A 114 -8.81 -17.79 -3.06
C GLU A 114 -7.94 -16.84 -2.24
N ALA A 115 -8.24 -15.54 -2.19
CA ALA A 115 -7.50 -14.58 -1.37
C ALA A 115 -7.55 -14.92 0.12
N ILE A 116 -8.75 -15.25 0.63
CA ILE A 116 -8.93 -15.71 2.01
C ILE A 116 -8.15 -17.02 2.23
N TRP A 117 -8.19 -17.94 1.28
CA TRP A 117 -7.40 -19.17 1.33
C TRP A 117 -5.89 -18.89 1.36
N CYS A 118 -5.39 -17.95 0.56
CA CYS A 118 -3.99 -17.54 0.52
C CYS A 118 -3.52 -17.04 1.89
N ILE A 119 -4.28 -16.17 2.55
CA ILE A 119 -3.96 -15.68 3.91
C ILE A 119 -3.89 -16.86 4.90
N ARG A 120 -4.79 -17.84 4.80
CA ARG A 120 -4.74 -19.04 5.66
C ARG A 120 -3.49 -19.89 5.42
N GLN A 121 -3.08 -20.09 4.16
CA GLN A 121 -1.83 -20.80 3.83
C GLN A 121 -0.59 -20.06 4.35
N THR A 122 -0.63 -18.72 4.36
CA THR A 122 0.42 -17.88 4.94
C THR A 122 0.54 -18.07 6.45
N ILE A 123 -0.58 -18.18 7.18
CA ILE A 123 -0.59 -18.40 8.65
C ILE A 123 -0.13 -19.81 9.03
N MET A 124 -0.57 -20.81 8.27
CA MET A 124 -0.40 -22.23 8.61
C MET A 124 0.65 -22.89 7.72
N GLY A 125 1.92 -22.81 8.11
CA GLY A 125 3.00 -23.43 7.35
C GLY A 125 3.20 -24.93 7.62
N THR A 126 3.99 -25.54 6.73
CA THR A 126 4.44 -26.94 6.81
C THR A 126 5.30 -27.17 8.06
N ASP A 127 5.38 -28.44 8.50
CA ASP A 127 6.19 -28.88 9.64
C ASP A 127 5.97 -28.10 10.95
N GLY A 128 4.76 -27.57 11.14
CA GLY A 128 4.36 -26.84 12.35
C GLY A 128 4.81 -25.38 12.37
N TRP A 129 5.27 -24.82 11.25
CA TRP A 129 5.62 -23.41 11.14
C TRP A 129 4.41 -22.53 11.48
N ARG A 130 4.59 -21.58 12.41
CA ARG A 130 3.59 -20.59 12.82
C ARG A 130 4.24 -19.23 12.98
N PRO A 131 3.53 -18.13 12.64
CA PRO A 131 4.11 -16.80 12.75
C PRO A 131 4.37 -16.44 14.20
N ASN A 132 5.48 -15.76 14.46
CA ASN A 132 5.76 -15.06 15.71
C ASN A 132 5.92 -13.54 15.49
N MET A 133 5.70 -13.09 14.26
CA MET A 133 5.71 -11.71 13.80
C MET A 133 4.71 -11.56 12.65
N ILE A 134 4.08 -10.41 12.54
CA ILE A 134 3.12 -10.09 11.46
C ILE A 134 3.60 -8.83 10.73
N LEU A 135 3.52 -8.84 9.41
CA LEU A 135 3.69 -7.67 8.56
C LEU A 135 2.44 -7.56 7.67
N ASP A 136 1.71 -6.45 7.79
CA ASP A 136 0.38 -6.32 7.23
C ASP A 136 0.21 -5.02 6.44
N ASP A 137 -0.66 -5.07 5.45
CA ASP A 137 -1.11 -3.94 4.65
C ASP A 137 -2.63 -4.07 4.49
N GLY A 138 -3.36 -3.22 5.23
CA GLY A 138 -4.82 -3.19 5.22
C GLY A 138 -5.47 -3.89 6.40
N GLY A 139 -4.72 -4.71 7.14
CA GLY A 139 -5.16 -5.35 8.37
C GLY A 139 -5.93 -6.67 8.19
N ASP A 140 -5.95 -7.26 6.99
CA ASP A 140 -6.72 -8.49 6.73
C ASP A 140 -6.08 -9.71 7.42
N LEU A 141 -4.75 -9.84 7.39
CA LEU A 141 -4.03 -10.89 8.11
C LEU A 141 -4.19 -10.71 9.63
N THR A 142 -4.06 -9.48 10.12
CA THR A 142 -4.25 -9.15 11.53
C THR A 142 -5.65 -9.49 11.99
N THR A 143 -6.67 -9.12 11.20
CA THR A 143 -8.07 -9.41 11.51
C THR A 143 -8.31 -10.92 11.57
N MET A 144 -7.82 -11.67 10.58
CA MET A 144 -7.93 -13.12 10.56
C MET A 144 -7.22 -13.77 11.76
N MET A 145 -6.00 -13.33 12.09
CA MET A 145 -5.27 -13.82 13.27
C MET A 145 -6.02 -13.53 14.59
N HIS A 146 -6.63 -12.35 14.74
CA HIS A 146 -7.36 -11.98 15.96
C HIS A 146 -8.68 -12.74 16.13
N GLN A 147 -9.36 -13.06 15.03
CA GLN A 147 -10.69 -13.68 15.02
C GLN A 147 -10.64 -15.20 14.92
N ASP A 148 -9.88 -15.73 13.96
CA ASP A 148 -9.87 -17.16 13.61
C ASP A 148 -8.76 -17.93 14.33
N TYR A 149 -7.63 -17.27 14.66
CA TYR A 149 -6.45 -17.90 15.29
C TYR A 149 -5.95 -17.17 16.56
N PRO A 150 -6.86 -16.77 17.47
CA PRO A 150 -6.51 -15.95 18.63
C PRO A 150 -5.45 -16.57 19.55
N GLU A 151 -5.33 -17.90 19.57
CA GLU A 151 -4.36 -18.65 20.35
C GLU A 151 -2.93 -18.52 19.82
N LEU A 152 -2.75 -18.37 18.50
CA LEU A 152 -1.42 -18.22 17.89
C LEU A 152 -0.77 -16.88 18.25
N LEU A 153 -1.58 -15.87 18.57
CA LEU A 153 -1.09 -14.55 18.97
C LEU A 153 -0.31 -14.56 20.29
N ALA A 154 -0.41 -15.62 21.09
CA ALA A 154 0.39 -15.78 22.30
C ALA A 154 1.91 -15.85 22.01
N ASP A 155 2.29 -16.34 20.82
CA ASP A 155 3.68 -16.44 20.39
C ASP A 155 4.11 -15.26 19.48
N VAL A 156 3.18 -14.36 19.14
CA VAL A 156 3.45 -13.20 18.27
C VAL A 156 3.97 -12.03 19.09
N LYS A 157 5.18 -11.56 18.78
CA LYS A 157 5.83 -10.45 19.49
C LYS A 157 5.32 -9.07 19.07
N GLY A 158 4.69 -8.96 17.91
CA GLY A 158 4.11 -7.72 17.43
C GLY A 158 3.76 -7.77 15.95
N LEU A 159 3.15 -6.68 15.48
CA LEU A 159 2.80 -6.48 14.08
C LEU A 159 3.21 -5.08 13.58
N SER A 160 3.54 -4.96 12.30
CA SER A 160 3.71 -3.66 11.64
C SER A 160 2.70 -3.51 10.50
N GLU A 161 2.03 -2.36 10.45
CA GLU A 161 0.93 -2.09 9.52
C GLU A 161 1.22 -0.86 8.65
N GLU A 162 1.09 -1.03 7.34
CA GLU A 162 1.53 -0.07 6.33
C GLU A 162 0.53 1.03 6.00
N THR A 163 -0.78 0.76 6.04
CA THR A 163 -1.76 1.67 5.43
C THR A 163 -2.68 2.34 6.43
N THR A 164 -3.18 3.52 6.04
CA THR A 164 -4.15 4.30 6.82
C THR A 164 -5.34 3.45 7.27
N THR A 165 -5.82 2.57 6.39
CA THR A 165 -6.99 1.73 6.64
C THR A 165 -6.71 0.62 7.66
N GLY A 166 -5.60 -0.10 7.52
CA GLY A 166 -5.20 -1.09 8.53
C GLY A 166 -4.90 -0.44 9.88
N VAL A 167 -4.25 0.73 9.88
CA VAL A 167 -4.01 1.53 11.09
C VAL A 167 -5.32 1.94 11.78
N HIS A 168 -6.34 2.35 11.02
CA HIS A 168 -7.65 2.66 11.59
C HIS A 168 -8.24 1.43 12.31
N ARG A 169 -8.21 0.26 11.67
CA ARG A 169 -8.66 -1.01 12.28
C ARG A 169 -7.89 -1.32 13.57
N LEU A 170 -6.58 -1.09 13.61
CA LEU A 170 -5.76 -1.28 14.81
C LEU A 170 -6.18 -0.33 15.95
N TYR A 171 -6.43 0.94 15.65
CA TYR A 171 -6.93 1.88 16.66
C TYR A 171 -8.32 1.51 17.17
N GLU A 172 -9.20 0.98 16.31
CA GLU A 172 -10.51 0.45 16.72
C GLU A 172 -10.35 -0.75 17.65
N MET A 173 -9.50 -1.72 17.30
CA MET A 173 -9.19 -2.87 18.16
C MET A 173 -8.59 -2.41 19.50
N MET A 174 -7.67 -1.46 19.50
CA MET A 174 -7.05 -0.91 20.71
C MET A 174 -8.11 -0.24 21.60
N LYS A 175 -8.98 0.61 21.03
CA LYS A 175 -10.06 1.28 21.76
C LYS A 175 -11.08 0.30 22.34
N ALA A 176 -11.32 -0.82 21.65
CA ALA A 176 -12.18 -1.90 22.11
C ALA A 176 -11.50 -2.84 23.13
N GLY A 177 -10.19 -2.68 23.39
CA GLY A 177 -9.41 -3.61 24.23
C GLY A 177 -9.22 -4.99 23.59
N ALA A 178 -9.41 -5.10 22.27
CA ALA A 178 -9.34 -6.34 21.50
C ALA A 178 -7.96 -6.59 20.87
N LEU A 179 -7.10 -5.57 20.78
CA LEU A 179 -5.73 -5.70 20.25
C LEU A 179 -4.88 -6.56 21.21
N LYS A 180 -4.33 -7.67 20.70
CA LYS A 180 -3.65 -8.69 21.52
C LYS A 180 -2.13 -8.64 21.53
N VAL A 181 -1.53 -7.87 20.62
CA VAL A 181 -0.09 -7.71 20.46
C VAL A 181 0.25 -6.23 20.21
N PRO A 182 1.48 -5.78 20.52
CA PRO A 182 1.89 -4.42 20.17
C PRO A 182 1.92 -4.24 18.65
N ALA A 183 1.54 -3.04 18.20
CA ALA A 183 1.51 -2.69 16.79
C ALA A 183 2.34 -1.43 16.50
N ILE A 184 3.15 -1.49 15.44
CA ILE A 184 3.80 -0.30 14.88
C ILE A 184 3.01 0.14 13.64
N ASN A 185 2.44 1.34 13.74
CA ASN A 185 1.90 2.11 12.64
C ASN A 185 3.05 2.66 11.80
N VAL A 186 3.30 1.98 10.67
CA VAL A 186 4.30 2.40 9.68
C VAL A 186 3.73 3.49 8.77
N ASN A 187 2.41 3.50 8.55
CA ASN A 187 1.75 4.49 7.72
C ASN A 187 2.10 5.93 8.12
N ASP A 188 2.06 6.22 9.43
CA ASP A 188 2.21 7.57 9.96
C ASP A 188 3.68 7.97 10.20
N SER A 189 4.64 7.12 9.85
CA SER A 189 6.00 7.60 9.62
C SER A 189 5.97 8.69 8.55
N VAL A 190 6.73 9.75 8.77
CA VAL A 190 6.85 10.88 7.84
C VAL A 190 7.33 10.40 6.48
N THR A 191 8.38 9.58 6.48
CA THR A 191 8.98 8.98 5.28
C THR A 191 8.12 7.93 4.59
N LYS A 192 6.98 7.55 5.18
CA LYS A 192 5.95 6.75 4.54
C LYS A 192 4.85 7.67 4.02
N SER A 193 4.03 8.22 4.92
CA SER A 193 2.82 9.01 4.59
C SER A 193 3.03 10.14 3.55
N LYS A 194 4.09 10.95 3.63
CA LYS A 194 4.30 12.06 2.65
C LYS A 194 5.21 11.72 1.49
N PHE A 195 5.64 10.47 1.41
CA PHE A 195 6.40 10.01 0.27
C PHE A 195 5.57 9.05 -0.54
N ASP A 196 5.22 7.92 0.05
CA ASP A 196 4.45 6.85 -0.57
C ASP A 196 3.07 7.35 -1.02
N ASN A 197 2.21 7.72 -0.06
CA ASN A 197 0.83 8.09 -0.36
C ASN A 197 0.76 9.33 -1.28
N LEU A 198 1.75 10.23 -1.22
CA LEU A 198 1.80 11.45 -2.03
C LEU A 198 2.48 11.23 -3.39
N TYR A 199 3.79 10.98 -3.39
CA TYR A 199 4.59 10.90 -4.60
C TYR A 199 4.37 9.59 -5.35
N GLY A 200 4.16 8.49 -4.64
CA GLY A 200 3.88 7.20 -5.27
C GLY A 200 2.53 7.19 -6.00
N CYS A 201 1.49 7.78 -5.41
CA CYS A 201 0.21 7.96 -6.11
C CYS A 201 0.32 8.98 -7.26
N ARG A 202 1.16 10.01 -7.13
CA ARG A 202 1.42 10.97 -8.21
C ARG A 202 2.03 10.31 -9.45
N GLU A 203 2.93 9.35 -9.26
CA GLU A 203 3.53 8.57 -10.34
C GLU A 203 2.57 7.51 -10.89
N SER A 204 1.90 6.75 -10.01
CA SER A 204 1.25 5.51 -10.40
C SER A 204 -0.23 5.62 -10.78
N LEU A 205 -0.94 6.69 -10.39
CA LEU A 205 -2.33 6.89 -10.79
C LEU A 205 -2.48 6.94 -12.31
N LEU A 206 -1.72 7.85 -12.93
CA LEU A 206 -1.81 8.08 -14.36
C LEU A 206 -1.29 6.89 -15.16
N ASP A 207 -0.31 6.16 -14.62
CA ASP A 207 0.15 4.91 -15.22
C ASP A 207 -0.99 3.89 -15.31
N GLY A 208 -1.71 3.65 -14.19
CA GLY A 208 -2.89 2.78 -14.16
C GLY A 208 -3.97 3.18 -15.17
N ILE A 209 -4.38 4.46 -15.16
CA ILE A 209 -5.39 4.98 -16.09
C ILE A 209 -4.93 4.84 -17.54
N LYS A 210 -3.65 5.13 -17.84
CA LYS A 210 -3.12 5.09 -19.20
C LYS A 210 -2.99 3.67 -19.73
N ARG A 211 -2.42 2.73 -18.97
CA ARG A 211 -2.37 1.32 -19.40
C ARG A 211 -3.76 0.73 -19.60
N ALA A 212 -4.74 1.17 -18.81
CA ALA A 212 -6.12 0.75 -18.96
C ALA A 212 -6.78 1.32 -20.23
N THR A 213 -6.64 2.62 -20.51
CA THR A 213 -7.53 3.34 -21.44
C THR A 213 -6.85 4.10 -22.56
N ASP A 214 -5.53 4.29 -22.51
CA ASP A 214 -4.75 5.13 -23.41
C ASP A 214 -5.29 6.57 -23.56
N VAL A 215 -6.11 7.02 -22.60
CA VAL A 215 -6.84 8.28 -22.71
C VAL A 215 -5.89 9.49 -22.70
N MET A 216 -6.21 10.48 -23.53
CA MET A 216 -5.60 11.81 -23.45
C MET A 216 -6.15 12.54 -22.22
N VAL A 217 -5.26 12.96 -21.31
CA VAL A 217 -5.60 13.67 -20.06
C VAL A 217 -5.69 15.18 -20.26
N ALA A 218 -4.83 15.75 -21.13
CA ALA A 218 -4.81 17.18 -21.38
C ALA A 218 -6.17 17.67 -21.91
N GLY A 219 -6.68 18.76 -21.31
CA GLY A 219 -7.97 19.35 -21.65
C GLY A 219 -9.20 18.66 -21.04
N LYS A 220 -9.04 17.53 -20.36
CA LYS A 220 -10.15 16.87 -19.63
C LYS A 220 -10.42 17.50 -18.28
N ILE A 221 -11.65 17.34 -17.80
CA ILE A 221 -12.03 17.59 -16.42
C ILE A 221 -11.82 16.30 -15.63
N CYS A 222 -10.90 16.33 -14.67
CA CYS A 222 -10.60 15.21 -13.78
C CYS A 222 -11.01 15.57 -12.35
N VAL A 223 -11.84 14.74 -11.72
CA VAL A 223 -12.34 14.94 -10.36
C VAL A 223 -11.59 14.01 -9.41
N VAL A 224 -10.94 14.59 -8.41
CA VAL A 224 -10.30 13.86 -7.32
C VAL A 224 -11.20 13.95 -6.09
N LEU A 225 -11.74 12.82 -5.66
CA LEU A 225 -12.63 12.76 -4.51
C LEU A 225 -11.81 12.42 -3.26
N GLY A 226 -11.63 13.41 -2.38
CA GLY A 226 -10.71 13.35 -1.24
C GLY A 226 -9.38 14.05 -1.54
N TYR A 227 -8.88 14.82 -0.58
CA TYR A 227 -7.66 15.62 -0.69
C TYR A 227 -6.73 15.43 0.52
N GLY A 228 -6.70 14.20 1.05
CA GLY A 228 -5.61 13.71 1.88
C GLY A 228 -4.29 13.57 1.09
N ASP A 229 -3.35 12.75 1.55
CA ASP A 229 -2.05 12.62 0.89
C ASP A 229 -2.15 11.97 -0.50
N VAL A 230 -2.96 10.92 -0.61
CA VAL A 230 -3.29 10.27 -1.88
C VAL A 230 -3.91 11.28 -2.85
N GLY A 231 -4.99 11.95 -2.42
CA GLY A 231 -5.68 12.95 -3.24
C GLY A 231 -4.78 14.11 -3.70
N LYS A 232 -3.88 14.58 -2.85
CA LYS A 232 -2.87 15.58 -3.20
C LYS A 232 -1.95 15.08 -4.33
N GLY A 233 -1.50 13.83 -4.25
CA GLY A 233 -0.67 13.19 -5.28
C GLY A 233 -1.42 13.06 -6.60
N CYS A 234 -2.65 12.58 -6.54
CA CYS A 234 -3.53 12.42 -7.70
C CYS A 234 -3.81 13.76 -8.41
N ALA A 235 -4.14 14.80 -7.65
CA ALA A 235 -4.40 16.13 -8.20
C ALA A 235 -3.16 16.72 -8.89
N GLN A 236 -1.98 16.57 -8.29
CA GLN A 236 -0.72 16.97 -8.90
C GLN A 236 -0.45 16.23 -10.21
N ALA A 237 -0.71 14.92 -10.26
CA ALA A 237 -0.52 14.09 -11.46
C ALA A 237 -1.40 14.57 -12.62
N PHE A 238 -2.70 14.72 -12.39
CA PHE A 238 -3.63 15.20 -13.40
C PHE A 238 -3.28 16.60 -13.89
N ARG A 239 -2.98 17.53 -12.97
CA ARG A 239 -2.58 18.90 -13.34
C ARG A 239 -1.30 18.91 -14.17
N GLY A 240 -0.31 18.07 -13.81
CA GLY A 240 0.95 17.94 -14.54
C GLY A 240 0.76 17.49 -16.00
N MET A 241 -0.34 16.78 -16.30
CA MET A 241 -0.72 16.36 -17.65
C MET A 241 -1.72 17.31 -18.34
N GLY A 242 -1.96 18.50 -17.78
CA GLY A 242 -2.81 19.53 -18.40
C GLY A 242 -4.31 19.32 -18.24
N ALA A 243 -4.75 18.53 -17.27
CA ALA A 243 -6.17 18.43 -16.92
C ALA A 243 -6.66 19.67 -16.15
N THR A 244 -7.95 19.96 -16.28
CA THR A 244 -8.66 20.79 -15.29
C THR A 244 -9.02 19.90 -14.11
N VAL A 245 -8.38 20.14 -12.96
CA VAL A 245 -8.60 19.33 -11.76
C VAL A 245 -9.63 19.98 -10.84
N MET A 246 -10.65 19.21 -10.47
CA MET A 246 -11.63 19.57 -9.46
C MET A 246 -11.51 18.60 -8.27
N VAL A 247 -11.84 19.08 -7.08
CA VAL A 247 -11.66 18.32 -5.84
C VAL A 247 -12.95 18.34 -5.03
N THR A 248 -13.33 17.18 -4.48
CA THR A 248 -14.37 17.11 -3.44
C THR A 248 -13.71 16.88 -2.09
N GLU A 249 -14.18 17.55 -1.04
CA GLU A 249 -13.68 17.34 0.32
C GLU A 249 -14.76 17.58 1.37
N ILE A 250 -14.68 16.83 2.46
CA ILE A 250 -15.48 17.02 3.67
C ILE A 250 -14.69 17.76 4.75
N ASP A 251 -13.36 17.67 4.73
CA ASP A 251 -12.50 18.38 5.68
C ASP A 251 -12.21 19.81 5.17
N PRO A 252 -12.61 20.86 5.91
CA PRO A 252 -12.42 22.25 5.47
C PRO A 252 -10.94 22.66 5.38
N ILE A 253 -10.04 22.05 6.15
CA ILE A 253 -8.59 22.29 6.07
C ILE A 253 -8.05 21.74 4.75
N CYS A 254 -8.41 20.50 4.42
CA CYS A 254 -7.99 19.87 3.16
C CYS A 254 -8.61 20.58 1.94
N ALA A 255 -9.88 20.96 2.01
CA ALA A 255 -10.54 21.75 0.98
C ALA A 255 -9.85 23.11 0.77
N LEU A 256 -9.52 23.81 1.85
CA LEU A 256 -8.80 25.09 1.76
C LEU A 256 -7.41 24.89 1.16
N GLN A 257 -6.67 23.83 1.51
CA GLN A 257 -5.40 23.50 0.87
C GLN A 257 -5.55 23.30 -0.64
N ALA A 258 -6.53 22.52 -1.10
CA ALA A 258 -6.80 22.33 -2.52
C ALA A 258 -7.14 23.66 -3.23
N ALA A 259 -7.94 24.52 -2.59
CA ALA A 259 -8.28 25.83 -3.13
C ALA A 259 -7.05 26.75 -3.24
N MET A 260 -6.12 26.69 -2.29
CA MET A 260 -4.87 27.47 -2.31
C MET A 260 -3.91 27.02 -3.42
N GLU A 261 -3.98 25.76 -3.85
CA GLU A 261 -3.29 25.28 -5.04
C GLU A 261 -3.99 25.72 -6.35
N GLY A 262 -5.21 26.27 -6.27
CA GLY A 262 -5.99 26.71 -7.42
C GLY A 262 -6.95 25.65 -7.99
N TYR A 263 -7.17 24.54 -7.28
CA TYR A 263 -8.21 23.57 -7.66
C TYR A 263 -9.60 24.09 -7.29
N ARG A 264 -10.59 23.75 -8.11
CA ARG A 264 -11.99 24.08 -7.80
C ARG A 264 -12.53 23.05 -6.80
N ILE A 265 -13.01 23.54 -5.66
CA ILE A 265 -13.75 22.73 -4.71
C ILE A 265 -15.20 22.65 -5.18
N VAL A 266 -15.69 21.42 -5.34
CA VAL A 266 -17.02 21.11 -5.90
C VAL A 266 -17.66 19.99 -5.09
N THR A 267 -18.97 19.83 -5.23
CA THR A 267 -19.64 18.61 -4.76
C THR A 267 -19.73 17.58 -5.89
N MET A 268 -19.86 16.30 -5.55
CA MET A 268 -19.99 15.25 -6.56
C MET A 268 -21.27 15.41 -7.40
N ASP A 269 -22.37 15.81 -6.76
CA ASP A 269 -23.65 16.13 -7.41
C ASP A 269 -23.53 17.23 -8.46
N GLU A 270 -22.65 18.21 -8.25
CA GLU A 270 -22.43 19.32 -9.18
C GLU A 270 -21.66 18.92 -10.44
N VAL A 271 -20.85 17.87 -10.40
CA VAL A 271 -19.86 17.56 -11.46
C VAL A 271 -20.01 16.19 -12.10
N ALA A 272 -20.88 15.33 -11.56
CA ALA A 272 -21.11 13.98 -12.08
C ALA A 272 -21.39 13.99 -13.59
N ASP A 273 -22.22 14.91 -14.08
CA ASP A 273 -22.63 15.05 -15.48
C ASP A 273 -21.63 15.82 -16.38
N LYS A 274 -20.53 16.33 -15.82
CA LYS A 274 -19.60 17.25 -16.51
C LYS A 274 -18.23 16.65 -16.75
N ALA A 275 -17.72 15.88 -15.78
CA ALA A 275 -16.34 15.45 -15.82
C ALA A 275 -16.10 14.20 -16.68
N ASP A 276 -14.83 13.99 -17.04
CA ASP A 276 -14.41 12.91 -17.93
C ASP A 276 -13.74 11.76 -17.16
N ILE A 277 -13.05 12.07 -16.06
CA ILE A 277 -12.33 11.09 -15.23
C ILE A 277 -12.63 11.35 -13.75
N PHE A 278 -12.98 10.30 -13.02
CA PHE A 278 -13.25 10.31 -11.60
C PHE A 278 -12.29 9.36 -10.88
N VAL A 279 -11.61 9.87 -9.85
CA VAL A 279 -10.78 9.05 -8.95
C VAL A 279 -11.21 9.24 -7.51
N THR A 280 -11.54 8.14 -6.82
CA THR A 280 -11.78 8.15 -5.37
C THR A 280 -10.47 7.91 -4.61
N ALA A 281 -10.23 8.72 -3.58
CA ALA A 281 -9.00 8.74 -2.79
C ALA A 281 -9.30 9.08 -1.31
N THR A 282 -10.39 8.53 -0.75
CA THR A 282 -10.93 8.94 0.55
C THR A 282 -10.70 7.94 1.68
N GLY A 283 -10.58 6.65 1.38
CA GLY A 283 -10.69 5.57 2.37
C GLY A 283 -12.09 5.41 2.98
N ASN A 284 -13.14 5.95 2.34
CA ASN A 284 -14.52 5.96 2.81
C ASN A 284 -15.45 5.17 1.87
N ILE A 285 -16.72 5.01 2.23
CA ILE A 285 -17.68 4.18 1.49
C ILE A 285 -18.64 5.02 0.64
N ASN A 286 -19.06 4.47 -0.50
CA ASN A 286 -20.11 5.02 -1.37
C ASN A 286 -19.90 6.49 -1.77
N VAL A 287 -18.66 6.89 -1.97
CA VAL A 287 -18.27 8.23 -2.41
C VAL A 287 -18.75 8.48 -3.83
N ILE A 288 -18.68 7.47 -4.70
CA ILE A 288 -19.38 7.44 -5.98
C ILE A 288 -20.51 6.42 -5.87
N ASN A 289 -21.75 6.91 -5.82
CA ASN A 289 -22.94 6.07 -5.75
C ASN A 289 -23.52 5.79 -7.16
N HIS A 290 -24.58 4.98 -7.20
CA HIS A 290 -25.33 4.65 -8.41
C HIS A 290 -25.74 5.88 -9.24
N ASP A 291 -26.33 6.89 -8.59
CA ASP A 291 -26.95 8.03 -9.26
C ASP A 291 -25.91 8.96 -9.86
N HIS A 292 -24.75 9.11 -9.21
CA HIS A 292 -23.60 9.77 -9.80
C HIS A 292 -23.20 9.07 -11.11
N MET A 293 -23.03 7.74 -11.09
CA MET A 293 -22.64 6.98 -12.28
C MET A 293 -23.72 7.00 -13.37
N ALA A 294 -25.01 7.05 -12.99
CA ALA A 294 -26.12 7.23 -13.93
C ALA A 294 -26.13 8.63 -14.58
N ALA A 295 -25.67 9.66 -13.88
CA ALA A 295 -25.57 11.03 -14.40
C ALA A 295 -24.32 11.29 -15.26
N MET A 296 -23.27 10.46 -15.12
CA MET A 296 -22.01 10.62 -15.86
C MET A 296 -22.19 10.70 -17.37
N ARG A 297 -21.22 11.32 -18.05
CA ARG A 297 -21.14 11.38 -19.51
C ARG A 297 -20.82 10.00 -20.09
N ASN A 298 -21.16 9.80 -21.37
CA ASN A 298 -20.74 8.59 -22.08
C ASN A 298 -19.21 8.51 -22.15
N GLU A 299 -18.65 7.33 -21.94
CA GLU A 299 -17.21 7.04 -21.83
C GLU A 299 -16.49 7.70 -20.64
N ALA A 300 -17.22 8.14 -19.61
CA ALA A 300 -16.58 8.61 -18.38
C ALA A 300 -15.75 7.47 -17.74
N ILE A 301 -14.52 7.78 -17.32
CA ILE A 301 -13.64 6.82 -16.64
C ILE A 301 -13.84 6.94 -15.14
N VAL A 302 -14.10 5.82 -14.48
CA VAL A 302 -14.29 5.74 -13.03
C VAL A 302 -13.26 4.77 -12.45
N CYS A 303 -12.51 5.24 -11.48
CA CYS A 303 -11.50 4.45 -10.81
C CYS A 303 -11.35 4.83 -9.34
N ASN A 304 -10.70 3.95 -8.59
CA ASN A 304 -10.41 4.13 -7.19
C ASN A 304 -8.92 3.90 -6.96
N ILE A 305 -8.30 4.70 -6.11
CA ILE A 305 -6.92 4.51 -5.67
C ILE A 305 -6.79 4.50 -4.14
N GLY A 306 -7.91 4.60 -3.42
CA GLY A 306 -7.96 4.27 -2.00
C GLY A 306 -8.06 2.75 -1.77
N HIS A 307 -8.09 2.34 -0.51
CA HIS A 307 -7.67 0.98 -0.13
C HIS A 307 -8.67 -0.15 -0.47
N PHE A 308 -9.98 0.04 -0.31
CA PHE A 308 -11.00 -0.98 -0.60
C PHE A 308 -11.83 -0.65 -1.83
N ASP A 309 -12.59 -1.61 -2.34
CA ASP A 309 -13.45 -1.47 -3.53
C ASP A 309 -14.77 -0.72 -3.28
N ASN A 310 -15.08 -0.40 -2.03
CA ASN A 310 -16.36 0.17 -1.60
C ASN A 310 -16.41 1.70 -1.62
N GLU A 311 -15.35 2.40 -2.06
CA GLU A 311 -15.45 3.84 -2.35
C GLU A 311 -16.43 4.10 -3.51
N ILE A 312 -16.57 3.13 -4.41
CA ILE A 312 -17.51 3.14 -5.53
C ILE A 312 -18.57 2.08 -5.25
N ASP A 313 -19.85 2.42 -5.38
CA ASP A 313 -20.96 1.47 -5.24
C ASP A 313 -21.09 0.57 -6.47
N VAL A 314 -20.08 -0.29 -6.70
CA VAL A 314 -20.03 -1.22 -7.83
C VAL A 314 -21.18 -2.23 -7.75
N ALA A 315 -21.60 -2.61 -6.54
CA ALA A 315 -22.71 -3.53 -6.32
C ALA A 315 -24.02 -3.01 -6.96
N SER A 316 -24.31 -1.72 -6.84
CA SER A 316 -25.53 -1.11 -7.40
C SER A 316 -25.64 -1.18 -8.93
N ILE A 317 -24.52 -1.31 -9.64
CA ILE A 317 -24.44 -1.33 -11.10
C ILE A 317 -24.21 -2.74 -11.68
N ARG A 318 -24.07 -3.79 -10.84
CA ARG A 318 -23.99 -5.19 -11.29
C ARG A 318 -25.25 -5.69 -12.00
N LYS A 319 -26.38 -5.03 -11.77
CA LYS A 319 -27.66 -5.31 -12.45
C LYS A 319 -27.66 -4.94 -13.94
N TYR A 320 -26.71 -4.11 -14.37
CA TYR A 320 -26.61 -3.64 -15.76
C TYR A 320 -25.80 -4.61 -16.63
N GLN A 321 -25.81 -4.38 -17.94
CA GLN A 321 -24.97 -5.16 -18.85
C GLN A 321 -23.52 -4.70 -18.72
N TRP A 322 -22.62 -5.67 -18.53
CA TRP A 322 -21.18 -5.45 -18.51
C TRP A 322 -20.56 -6.04 -19.77
N GLU A 323 -19.64 -5.29 -20.39
CA GLU A 323 -18.85 -5.71 -21.54
C GLU A 323 -17.38 -5.57 -21.16
N ASN A 324 -16.71 -6.70 -20.91
CA ASN A 324 -15.28 -6.68 -20.61
C ASN A 324 -14.50 -6.32 -21.88
N ILE A 325 -13.66 -5.27 -21.79
CA ILE A 325 -12.83 -4.81 -22.91
C ILE A 325 -11.52 -5.60 -22.91
N LYS A 326 -10.89 -5.68 -21.73
CA LYS A 326 -9.68 -6.43 -21.41
C LYS A 326 -9.61 -6.65 -19.90
N PRO A 327 -8.66 -7.44 -19.35
CA PRO A 327 -8.53 -7.61 -17.91
C PRO A 327 -8.51 -6.26 -17.17
N GLN A 328 -9.35 -6.15 -16.14
CA GLN A 328 -9.51 -4.95 -15.30
C GLN A 328 -10.04 -3.70 -16.00
N VAL A 329 -10.63 -3.82 -17.19
CA VAL A 329 -11.30 -2.70 -17.89
C VAL A 329 -12.65 -3.15 -18.42
N ASP A 330 -13.70 -2.59 -17.85
CA ASP A 330 -15.07 -2.98 -18.13
C ASP A 330 -15.91 -1.79 -18.58
N HIS A 331 -16.72 -1.99 -19.61
CA HIS A 331 -17.85 -1.13 -19.87
C HIS A 331 -19.04 -1.56 -19.02
N VAL A 332 -19.70 -0.58 -18.41
CA VAL A 332 -21.02 -0.75 -17.78
C VAL A 332 -22.04 0.05 -18.57
N ILE A 333 -23.03 -0.65 -19.14
CA ILE A 333 -23.99 -0.11 -20.10
C ILE A 333 -25.32 0.18 -19.39
N PHE A 334 -25.66 1.46 -19.29
CA PHE A 334 -26.89 1.95 -18.67
C PHE A 334 -28.12 1.79 -19.60
N PRO A 335 -29.36 1.84 -19.07
CA PRO A 335 -30.57 1.59 -19.86
C PRO A 335 -30.81 2.55 -21.03
N ASP A 336 -30.23 3.77 -20.97
CA ASP A 336 -30.28 4.77 -22.03
C ASP A 336 -29.22 4.55 -23.13
N GLY A 337 -28.43 3.48 -23.02
CA GLY A 337 -27.36 3.13 -23.94
C GLY A 337 -26.02 3.78 -23.64
N LYS A 338 -25.96 4.69 -22.64
CA LYS A 338 -24.72 5.30 -22.19
C LYS A 338 -23.82 4.27 -21.52
N ARG A 339 -22.51 4.40 -21.73
CA ARG A 339 -21.47 3.57 -21.13
C ARG A 339 -20.57 4.38 -20.21
N ILE A 340 -20.11 3.76 -19.13
CA ILE A 340 -18.95 4.22 -18.36
C ILE A 340 -17.84 3.17 -18.45
N ILE A 341 -16.59 3.60 -18.28
CA ILE A 341 -15.42 2.72 -18.21
C ILE A 341 -15.04 2.58 -16.74
N LEU A 342 -15.25 1.40 -16.16
CA LEU A 342 -14.84 1.09 -14.79
C LEU A 342 -13.49 0.38 -14.81
N LEU A 343 -12.56 0.86 -13.98
CA LEU A 343 -11.22 0.29 -13.86
C LEU A 343 -11.10 -0.61 -12.63
N ALA A 344 -10.46 -1.76 -12.81
CA ALA A 344 -10.16 -2.76 -11.77
C ALA A 344 -11.37 -3.16 -10.91
N GLU A 345 -12.57 -3.11 -11.47
CA GLU A 345 -13.83 -3.36 -10.76
C GLU A 345 -13.97 -2.54 -9.46
N GLY A 346 -13.42 -1.31 -9.43
CA GLY A 346 -13.44 -0.42 -8.28
C GLY A 346 -12.33 -0.64 -7.24
N ARG A 347 -11.43 -1.61 -7.44
CA ARG A 347 -10.21 -1.78 -6.60
C ARG A 347 -9.10 -0.79 -7.00
N LEU A 348 -7.98 -0.81 -6.28
CA LEU A 348 -6.83 0.07 -6.51
C LEU A 348 -6.35 0.03 -7.96
N VAL A 349 -6.57 1.14 -8.68
CA VAL A 349 -6.28 1.26 -10.12
C VAL A 349 -4.79 1.22 -10.44
N ASN A 350 -3.95 1.81 -9.59
CA ASN A 350 -2.51 1.88 -9.79
C ASN A 350 -1.85 0.48 -9.72
N LEU A 351 -2.38 -0.43 -8.92
CA LEU A 351 -1.91 -1.80 -8.78
C LEU A 351 -2.68 -2.77 -9.71
N GLY A 352 -4.00 -2.60 -9.81
CA GLY A 352 -4.87 -3.44 -10.63
C GLY A 352 -4.59 -3.28 -12.13
N CYS A 353 -4.45 -2.04 -12.60
CA CYS A 353 -4.24 -1.73 -14.02
C CYS A 353 -2.78 -1.42 -14.38
N ALA A 354 -1.88 -1.30 -13.41
CA ALA A 354 -0.45 -1.09 -13.64
C ALA A 354 0.40 -1.91 -12.66
N THR A 355 1.44 -1.31 -12.08
CA THR A 355 2.45 -1.99 -11.27
C THR A 355 2.62 -1.39 -9.87
N GLY A 356 1.69 -0.53 -9.45
CA GLY A 356 1.76 0.18 -8.18
C GLY A 356 2.86 1.25 -8.18
N HIS A 357 3.34 1.57 -6.99
CA HIS A 357 4.28 2.64 -6.77
C HIS A 357 5.70 2.23 -7.22
N PRO A 358 6.51 3.16 -7.77
CA PRO A 358 7.88 2.86 -8.18
C PRO A 358 8.78 2.40 -7.02
N SER A 359 9.82 1.62 -7.34
CA SER A 359 10.72 1.03 -6.35
C SER A 359 11.34 2.04 -5.38
N PHE A 360 11.73 3.23 -5.86
CA PHE A 360 12.37 4.23 -5.01
C PHE A 360 11.49 4.73 -3.86
N VAL A 361 10.21 4.97 -4.11
CA VAL A 361 9.32 5.43 -3.03
C VAL A 361 8.94 4.28 -2.10
N MET A 362 8.76 3.07 -2.64
CA MET A 362 8.51 1.87 -1.82
C MET A 362 9.71 1.50 -0.95
N SER A 363 10.93 1.82 -1.38
CA SER A 363 12.11 1.68 -0.53
C SER A 363 11.98 2.43 0.79
N ALA A 364 11.37 3.62 0.80
CA ALA A 364 11.17 4.38 2.02
C ALA A 364 10.17 3.68 2.96
N SER A 365 9.02 3.25 2.44
CA SER A 365 8.01 2.51 3.19
C SER A 365 8.55 1.19 3.74
N PHE A 366 9.24 0.42 2.90
CA PHE A 366 9.74 -0.90 3.29
C PHE A 366 10.97 -0.83 4.19
N THR A 367 11.77 0.24 4.12
CA THR A 367 12.81 0.50 5.14
C THR A 367 12.16 0.75 6.51
N ASN A 368 11.02 1.46 6.57
CA ASN A 368 10.24 1.59 7.80
C ASN A 368 9.71 0.22 8.28
N GLN A 369 9.17 -0.61 7.38
CA GLN A 369 8.71 -1.96 7.73
C GLN A 369 9.82 -2.81 8.36
N VAL A 370 10.99 -2.87 7.74
CA VAL A 370 12.13 -3.65 8.25
C VAL A 370 12.57 -3.14 9.63
N MET A 371 12.67 -1.83 9.82
CA MET A 371 13.01 -1.26 11.12
C MET A 371 11.95 -1.54 12.18
N ALA A 372 10.66 -1.49 11.82
CA ALA A 372 9.57 -1.83 12.73
C ALA A 372 9.63 -3.31 13.15
N GLN A 373 9.91 -4.21 12.21
CA GLN A 373 10.10 -5.63 12.49
C GLN A 373 11.30 -5.87 13.43
N ILE A 374 12.44 -5.23 13.18
CA ILE A 374 13.63 -5.31 14.04
C ILE A 374 13.31 -4.80 15.46
N GLU A 375 12.63 -3.64 15.57
CA GLU A 375 12.26 -3.04 16.85
C GLU A 375 11.38 -3.98 17.67
N LEU A 376 10.28 -4.46 17.09
CA LEU A 376 9.36 -5.38 17.78
C LEU A 376 10.04 -6.70 18.14
N TRP A 377 10.88 -7.24 17.26
CA TRP A 377 11.54 -8.52 17.49
C TRP A 377 12.45 -8.52 18.73
N HIS A 378 13.21 -7.44 18.91
CA HIS A 378 14.16 -7.29 20.02
C HIS A 378 13.57 -6.64 21.27
N ASN A 379 12.61 -5.74 21.10
CA ASN A 379 12.13 -4.86 22.16
C ASN A 379 10.65 -5.02 22.49
N SER A 380 9.93 -6.03 21.97
CA SER A 380 8.49 -6.25 22.25
C SER A 380 8.09 -6.13 23.73
N ALA A 381 8.94 -6.59 24.65
CA ALA A 381 8.68 -6.49 26.10
C ALA A 381 8.56 -5.04 26.63
N ASN A 382 9.04 -4.05 25.86
CA ASN A 382 8.92 -2.62 26.18
C ASN A 382 7.60 -2.00 25.68
N TYR A 383 6.80 -2.76 24.93
CA TYR A 383 5.56 -2.29 24.33
C TYR A 383 4.36 -2.96 25.01
N GLU A 384 3.34 -2.16 25.29
CA GLU A 384 2.02 -2.69 25.64
C GLU A 384 1.25 -3.02 24.36
N ASN A 385 0.09 -3.68 24.48
CA ASN A 385 -0.81 -3.96 23.36
C ASN A 385 -1.54 -2.67 22.89
N LYS A 386 -0.77 -1.77 22.32
CA LYS A 386 -1.15 -0.45 21.81
C LYS A 386 -0.55 -0.22 20.44
N VAL A 387 -1.04 0.81 19.76
CA VAL A 387 -0.49 1.29 18.49
C VAL A 387 0.56 2.37 18.76
N TYR A 388 1.75 2.18 18.22
CA TYR A 388 2.90 3.09 18.32
C TYR A 388 3.32 3.56 16.93
N VAL A 389 4.02 4.68 16.84
CA VAL A 389 4.68 5.13 15.61
C VAL A 389 6.18 4.92 15.78
N LEU A 390 6.91 4.70 14.67
CA LEU A 390 8.37 4.62 14.71
C LEU A 390 8.97 5.89 15.35
N PRO A 391 9.98 5.75 16.22
CA PRO A 391 10.69 6.90 16.76
C PRO A 391 11.22 7.83 15.66
N LYS A 392 11.08 9.15 15.85
CA LYS A 392 11.45 10.16 14.84
C LYS A 392 12.88 10.03 14.31
N ARG A 393 13.82 9.58 15.14
CA ARG A 393 15.21 9.34 14.73
C ARG A 393 15.34 8.22 13.68
N LEU A 394 14.49 7.19 13.75
CA LEU A 394 14.47 6.12 12.74
C LEU A 394 13.82 6.62 11.44
N ASP A 395 12.80 7.44 11.54
CA ASP A 395 12.18 8.11 10.40
C ASP A 395 13.19 9.01 9.65
N GLU A 396 13.97 9.82 10.39
CA GLU A 396 15.07 10.60 9.82
C GLU A 396 16.19 9.72 9.24
N LYS A 397 16.45 8.55 9.83
CA LYS A 397 17.39 7.57 9.28
C LYS A 397 16.90 7.07 7.92
N VAL A 398 15.62 6.73 7.77
CA VAL A 398 15.05 6.32 6.48
C VAL A 398 15.31 7.39 5.44
N ALA A 399 14.95 8.65 5.71
CA ALA A 399 15.17 9.74 4.76
C ALA A 399 16.66 9.83 4.37
N ARG A 400 17.57 9.79 5.36
CA ARG A 400 19.01 9.89 5.15
C ARG A 400 19.56 8.79 4.26
N LEU A 401 19.08 7.55 4.41
CA LEU A 401 19.52 6.40 3.58
C LEU A 401 19.17 6.57 2.09
N HIS A 402 18.21 7.43 1.75
CA HIS A 402 17.79 7.65 0.35
C HIS A 402 18.50 8.83 -0.32
N LEU A 403 19.04 9.78 0.44
CA LEU A 403 19.60 11.03 -0.09
C LEU A 403 20.78 10.81 -1.04
N GLY A 404 21.66 9.85 -0.72
CA GLY A 404 22.85 9.57 -1.54
C GLY A 404 22.50 9.15 -2.97
N ARG A 405 21.42 8.38 -3.15
CA ARG A 405 20.98 7.88 -4.46
C ARG A 405 20.54 8.98 -5.42
N ILE A 406 20.02 10.08 -4.89
CA ILE A 406 19.53 11.25 -5.64
C ILE A 406 20.53 12.42 -5.65
N GLY A 407 21.74 12.22 -5.12
CA GLY A 407 22.79 13.26 -5.08
C GLY A 407 22.50 14.42 -4.13
N ALA A 408 21.66 14.21 -3.12
CA ALA A 408 21.35 15.22 -2.11
C ALA A 408 22.43 15.23 -1.00
N ASN A 409 23.09 16.36 -0.82
CA ASN A 409 24.11 16.56 0.22
C ASN A 409 23.48 17.26 1.43
N LEU A 410 23.53 16.60 2.60
CA LEU A 410 22.96 17.14 3.82
C LEU A 410 23.95 18.09 4.51
N THR A 411 23.48 19.26 4.96
CA THR A 411 24.28 20.17 5.79
C THR A 411 24.25 19.70 7.24
N GLU A 412 25.42 19.67 7.87
CA GLU A 412 25.54 19.34 9.30
C GLU A 412 25.46 20.60 10.17
N LEU A 413 24.74 20.51 11.29
CA LEU A 413 24.73 21.55 12.30
C LEU A 413 26.10 21.62 12.98
N ASN A 414 26.71 22.79 13.04
CA ASN A 414 27.85 23.00 13.93
C ASN A 414 27.38 23.09 15.40
N ALA A 415 28.33 23.01 16.34
CA ALA A 415 28.01 22.97 17.78
C ALA A 415 27.27 24.23 18.27
N GLU A 416 27.57 25.40 17.68
CA GLU A 416 26.91 26.66 18.01
C GLU A 416 25.44 26.67 17.56
N GLN A 417 25.18 26.21 16.34
CA GLN A 417 23.83 26.10 15.77
C GLN A 417 22.96 25.09 16.54
N ALA A 418 23.51 23.91 16.85
CA ALA A 418 22.81 22.89 17.62
C ALA A 418 22.41 23.41 19.02
N LYS A 419 23.35 24.10 19.70
CA LYS A 419 23.08 24.74 20.99
C LYS A 419 22.03 25.85 20.88
N TYR A 420 22.09 26.67 19.83
CA TYR A 420 21.11 27.75 19.60
C TYR A 420 19.68 27.22 19.43
N LEU A 421 19.53 26.10 18.71
CA LEU A 421 18.24 25.46 18.48
C LEU A 421 17.77 24.55 19.63
N GLY A 422 18.66 24.23 20.57
CA GLY A 422 18.38 23.26 21.64
C GLY A 422 18.22 21.82 21.12
N LEU A 423 18.99 21.45 20.10
CA LEU A 423 18.95 20.14 19.43
C LEU A 423 20.29 19.41 19.55
N GLU A 424 20.28 18.09 19.39
CA GLU A 424 21.50 17.33 19.10
C GLU A 424 21.92 17.51 17.62
N GLN A 425 23.23 17.49 17.34
CA GLN A 425 23.73 17.63 15.96
C GLN A 425 23.21 16.54 15.02
N ASN A 426 22.95 15.35 15.55
CA ASN A 426 22.51 14.17 14.80
C ASN A 426 20.99 13.91 14.89
N GLY A 427 20.23 14.89 15.38
CA GLY A 427 18.79 14.81 15.54
C GLY A 427 18.33 14.06 16.81
N PRO A 428 17.02 13.93 17.03
CA PRO A 428 15.94 14.35 16.13
C PRO A 428 15.86 15.87 15.96
N TYR A 429 15.55 16.33 14.75
CA TYR A 429 15.63 17.74 14.36
C TYR A 429 14.33 18.52 14.55
N LYS A 430 13.24 17.83 14.88
CA LYS A 430 11.88 18.39 14.98
C LYS A 430 11.15 17.84 16.20
N PRO A 431 10.25 18.64 16.80
CA PRO A 431 9.42 18.16 17.91
C PRO A 431 8.42 17.10 17.41
N GLU A 432 7.86 16.31 18.34
CA GLU A 432 7.04 15.17 17.98
C GLU A 432 5.81 15.53 17.13
N HIS A 433 5.13 16.63 17.49
CA HIS A 433 3.91 17.11 16.84
C HIS A 433 4.13 17.84 15.50
N TYR A 434 5.37 17.88 14.99
CA TYR A 434 5.67 18.55 13.75
C TYR A 434 5.07 17.79 12.56
N ARG A 435 4.40 18.50 11.66
CA ARG A 435 3.75 17.91 10.49
C ARG A 435 4.71 17.94 9.30
N TYR A 436 5.77 17.14 9.33
CA TYR A 436 6.90 17.07 8.37
C TYR A 436 8.05 18.00 8.62
#